data_AF-A0A8T2U0V3-F1
#
_entry.id   AF-A0A8T2U0V3-F1
#
_cell.length_a   1.000
_cell.length_b   1.000
_cell.length_c   1.000
_cell.angle_alpha   90.00
_cell.angle_beta   90.00
_cell.angle_gamma   90.00
#
_symmetry.space_group_name_H-M   'P 1'
#
loop_
_entity.id
_entity.type
_entity.pdbx_description
1 polymer ?
#
loop_
_entity_poly.entity_id
_entity_poly.type
_entity_poly.pdbx_seq_one_letter_code
_entity_poly.pdbx_strand_id
1 'polypeptide(L)'
;MTGNLLALLHVFSNHLPFDWLEGLHTVINMQRPIVSVAQLRLAFRVLGPLLPRLVISKPLFTKTLALLFTIMADVFGQKPQPSPINVIEISDLIDFLHHAVMLDGGKPRPEILNLCSKAVDRLHSDLQPYFRHLSTDSSKSIYAATHPKLLQKPA
;
A
#
# COMPACT_ATOMS: atom_id res chain seq x y z
N MET A 1 -4.00 24.89 -9.25
CA MET A 1 -2.65 24.65 -9.81
C MET A 1 -2.17 23.21 -9.64
N THR A 2 -2.35 22.58 -8.46
CA THR A 2 -1.90 21.19 -8.20
C THR A 2 -2.54 20.12 -9.11
N GLY A 3 -3.79 20.30 -9.53
CA GLY A 3 -4.49 19.34 -10.41
C GLY A 3 -3.86 19.18 -11.80
N ASN A 4 -3.43 20.28 -12.42
CA ASN A 4 -2.85 20.24 -13.77
C ASN A 4 -1.47 19.56 -13.77
N LEU A 5 -0.66 19.81 -12.75
CA LEU A 5 0.63 19.13 -12.59
C LEU A 5 0.44 17.62 -12.41
N LEU A 6 -0.52 17.21 -11.59
CA LEU A 6 -0.82 15.80 -11.38
C LEU A 6 -1.30 15.13 -12.67
N ALA A 7 -2.17 15.79 -13.43
CA ALA A 7 -2.64 15.31 -14.73
C ALA A 7 -1.48 15.13 -15.73
N LEU A 8 -0.56 16.11 -15.82
CA LEU A 8 0.63 16.00 -16.67
C LEU A 8 1.53 14.85 -16.23
N LEU A 9 1.73 14.69 -14.92
CA LEU A 9 2.50 13.58 -14.38
C LEU A 9 1.86 12.23 -14.69
N HIS A 10 0.53 12.13 -14.62
CA HIS A 10 -0.22 10.92 -14.97
C HIS A 10 -0.05 10.59 -16.46
N VAL A 11 -0.22 11.58 -17.35
CA VAL A 11 0.00 11.40 -18.79
C VAL A 11 1.45 10.97 -19.05
N PHE A 12 2.43 11.70 -18.51
CA PHE A 12 3.84 11.35 -18.67
C PHE A 12 4.14 9.93 -18.19
N SER A 13 3.67 9.56 -17.00
CA SER A 13 3.96 8.25 -16.39
C SER A 13 3.29 7.10 -17.15
N ASN A 14 2.14 7.33 -17.79
CA ASN A 14 1.48 6.33 -18.64
C ASN A 14 2.25 6.07 -19.94
N HIS A 15 3.06 7.04 -20.40
CA HIS A 15 3.91 6.89 -21.58
C HIS A 15 5.35 6.47 -21.28
N LEU A 16 5.72 6.32 -20.00
CA LEU A 16 7.05 5.83 -19.64
C LEU A 16 7.27 4.38 -20.10
N PRO A 17 8.45 4.03 -20.64
CA PRO A 17 8.85 2.64 -20.83
C PRO A 17 8.75 1.85 -19.53
N PHE A 18 8.44 0.55 -19.61
CA PHE A 18 8.24 -0.27 -18.42
C PHE A 18 9.47 -0.27 -17.49
N ASP A 19 10.67 -0.35 -18.05
CA ASP A 19 11.94 -0.37 -17.30
C ASP A 19 12.17 0.92 -16.50
N TRP A 20 11.57 2.03 -16.91
CA TRP A 20 11.67 3.30 -16.19
C TRP A 20 10.78 3.33 -14.94
N LEU A 21 9.76 2.47 -14.87
CA LEU A 21 8.90 2.37 -13.69
C LEU A 21 9.67 1.88 -12.46
N GLU A 22 10.79 1.16 -12.64
CA GLU A 22 11.66 0.74 -11.53
C GLU A 22 12.20 1.94 -10.74
N GLY A 23 12.50 3.04 -11.44
CA GLY A 23 13.06 4.27 -10.86
C GLY A 23 12.06 5.07 -10.02
N LEU A 24 10.76 4.78 -10.09
CA LEU A 24 9.75 5.57 -9.38
C LEU A 24 9.77 5.38 -7.87
N HIS A 25 10.27 4.24 -7.38
CA HIS A 25 10.56 4.08 -5.96
C HIS A 25 11.58 5.11 -5.46
N THR A 26 12.56 5.46 -6.29
CA THR A 26 13.55 6.50 -5.97
C THR A 26 12.88 7.86 -5.84
N VAL A 27 11.96 8.20 -6.75
CA VAL A 27 11.22 9.48 -6.71
C VAL A 27 10.46 9.65 -5.38
N ILE A 28 9.76 8.62 -4.92
CA ILE A 28 9.05 8.67 -3.64
C ILE A 28 10.03 8.70 -2.46
N ASN A 29 11.14 7.97 -2.52
CA ASN A 29 12.16 8.03 -1.47
C ASN A 29 12.83 9.41 -1.39
N MET A 30 12.96 10.14 -2.50
CA MET A 30 13.45 11.53 -2.49
C MET A 30 12.47 12.51 -1.82
N GLN A 31 11.20 12.14 -1.64
CA GLN A 31 10.23 12.96 -0.91
C GLN A 31 10.31 12.74 0.61
N ARG A 32 11.14 11.80 1.09
CA ARG A 32 11.31 11.57 2.51
C ARG A 32 12.05 12.77 3.16
N PRO A 33 11.68 13.15 4.40
CA PRO A 33 10.73 12.46 5.28
C PRO A 33 9.26 12.78 4.91
N ILE A 34 8.43 11.74 4.84
CA ILE A 34 6.97 11.86 4.69
C ILE A 34 6.39 11.84 6.09
N VAL A 35 5.94 13.00 6.56
CA VAL A 35 5.51 13.20 7.97
C VAL A 35 4.08 13.71 8.08
N SER A 36 3.42 13.96 6.95
CA SER A 36 2.06 14.49 6.92
C SER A 36 1.15 13.67 6.01
N VAL A 37 -0.14 13.68 6.33
CA VAL A 37 -1.17 13.04 5.51
C VAL A 37 -1.24 13.63 4.10
N ALA A 38 -0.97 14.93 3.94
CA ALA A 38 -0.95 15.58 2.65
C ALA A 38 0.17 15.06 1.74
N GLN A 39 1.39 14.90 2.27
CA GLN A 39 2.51 14.28 1.54
C GLN A 39 2.23 12.81 1.20
N LEU A 40 1.63 12.06 2.14
CA LEU A 40 1.25 10.68 1.93
C LEU A 40 0.23 10.53 0.79
N ARG A 41 -0.82 11.37 0.76
CA ARG A 41 -1.79 11.41 -0.34
C ARG A 41 -1.14 11.79 -1.66
N LEU A 42 -0.17 12.70 -1.67
CA LEU A 42 0.57 13.04 -2.88
C LEU A 42 1.33 11.82 -3.41
N ALA A 43 2.08 11.11 -2.56
CA ALA A 43 2.80 9.90 -2.94
C ALA A 43 1.86 8.82 -3.52
N PHE A 44 0.70 8.61 -2.89
CA PHE A 44 -0.31 7.66 -3.37
C PHE A 44 -0.89 8.08 -4.73
N ARG A 45 -1.16 9.37 -4.93
CA ARG A 45 -1.64 9.90 -6.22
C ARG A 45 -0.61 9.80 -7.34
N VAL A 46 0.68 9.86 -7.02
CA VAL A 46 1.76 9.63 -7.99
C VAL A 46 1.83 8.16 -8.38
N LEU A 47 1.79 7.24 -7.42
CA LEU A 47 1.92 5.80 -7.66
C LEU A 47 0.66 5.12 -8.20
N GLY A 48 -0.53 5.61 -7.83
CA GLY A 48 -1.82 4.98 -8.12
C GLY A 48 -2.06 4.60 -9.57
N PRO A 49 -1.93 5.52 -10.53
CA PRO A 49 -2.15 5.24 -11.95
C PRO A 49 -1.20 4.18 -12.54
N LEU A 50 -0.08 3.91 -11.86
CA LEU A 50 0.96 3.01 -12.34
C LEU A 50 0.77 1.60 -11.84
N LEU A 51 0.04 1.41 -10.74
CA LEU A 51 -0.18 0.10 -10.13
C LEU A 51 -0.70 -0.95 -11.13
N PRO A 52 -1.67 -0.67 -12.02
CA PRO A 52 -2.13 -1.65 -13.01
C PRO A 52 -1.01 -2.15 -13.94
N ARG A 53 -0.08 -1.26 -14.30
CA ARG A 53 1.09 -1.62 -15.12
C ARG A 53 2.07 -2.46 -14.33
N LEU A 54 2.29 -2.11 -13.06
CA LEU A 54 3.25 -2.78 -12.19
C LEU A 54 2.85 -4.22 -11.88
N VAL A 55 1.56 -4.55 -11.83
CA VAL A 55 1.06 -5.93 -11.62
C VAL A 55 1.69 -6.94 -12.59
N ILE A 56 2.03 -6.50 -13.81
CA ILE A 56 2.70 -7.33 -14.84
C ILE A 56 4.05 -7.87 -14.32
N SER A 57 4.76 -7.12 -13.48
CA SER A 57 6.00 -7.55 -12.81
C SER A 57 5.76 -7.76 -11.32
N LYS A 58 5.61 -9.04 -10.93
CA LYS A 58 5.39 -9.42 -9.52
C LYS A 58 6.42 -8.81 -8.56
N PRO A 59 7.74 -8.81 -8.85
CA PRO A 59 8.72 -8.18 -7.98
C PRO A 59 8.51 -6.69 -7.80
N LEU A 60 8.27 -5.95 -8.90
CA LEU A 60 8.08 -4.51 -8.85
C LEU A 60 6.80 -4.15 -8.11
N PHE A 61 5.69 -4.81 -8.43
CA PHE A 61 4.42 -4.61 -7.73
C PHE A 61 4.53 -4.85 -6.22
N THR A 62 5.17 -5.95 -5.82
CA THR A 62 5.38 -6.28 -4.40
C THR A 62 6.22 -5.21 -3.71
N LYS A 63 7.28 -4.73 -4.38
CA LYS A 63 8.13 -3.64 -3.87
C LYS A 63 7.35 -2.32 -3.74
N THR A 64 6.43 -2.03 -4.66
CA THR A 64 5.57 -0.85 -4.60
C THR A 64 4.56 -0.93 -3.46
N LEU A 65 3.92 -2.08 -3.26
CA LEU A 65 3.06 -2.30 -2.09
C LEU A 65 3.84 -2.14 -0.79
N ALA A 66 5.04 -2.73 -0.69
CA ALA A 66 5.90 -2.55 0.48
C ALA A 66 6.19 -1.06 0.74
N LEU A 67 6.51 -0.30 -0.30
CA LEU A 67 6.77 1.13 -0.18
C LEU A 67 5.53 1.90 0.31
N LEU A 68 4.36 1.66 -0.29
CA LEU A 68 3.10 2.33 0.08
C LEU A 68 2.75 2.11 1.56
N PHE A 69 2.84 0.87 2.04
CA PHE A 69 2.64 0.58 3.46
C PHE A 69 3.74 1.20 4.34
N THR A 70 5.00 1.23 3.88
CA THR A 70 6.10 1.82 4.64
C THR A 70 5.87 3.32 4.84
N ILE A 71 5.51 4.06 3.80
CA ILE A 71 5.23 5.50 3.92
C ILE A 71 3.96 5.78 4.72
N MET A 72 3.00 4.87 4.76
CA MET A 72 1.87 4.95 5.68
C MET A 72 2.32 4.78 7.14
N ALA A 73 3.22 3.83 7.42
CA ALA A 73 3.80 3.63 8.75
C ALA A 73 4.76 4.76 9.17
N ASP A 74 5.36 5.48 8.23
CA ASP A 74 6.17 6.67 8.55
C ASP A 74 5.32 7.77 9.18
N VAL A 75 4.05 7.90 8.75
CA VAL A 75 3.08 8.89 9.26
C VAL A 75 2.29 8.34 10.44
N PHE A 76 1.82 7.10 10.35
CA PHE A 76 0.89 6.48 11.30
C PHE A 76 1.44 5.23 11.98
N GLY A 77 2.75 5.15 12.19
CA GLY A 77 3.39 4.03 12.88
C GLY A 77 3.11 4.04 14.38
N GLN A 78 3.78 3.14 15.11
CA GLN A 78 3.65 2.98 16.57
C GLN A 78 4.26 4.12 17.41
N LYS A 79 4.44 5.30 16.84
CA LYS A 79 4.86 6.48 17.61
C LYS A 79 3.66 7.00 18.39
N PRO A 80 3.85 7.50 19.63
CA PRO A 80 2.80 8.18 20.37
C PRO A 80 2.23 9.30 19.50
N GLN A 81 0.93 9.21 19.19
CA GLN A 81 0.26 10.25 18.42
C GLN A 81 -0.18 11.38 19.35
N PRO A 82 -0.02 12.65 18.96
CA PRO A 82 -0.45 13.80 19.78
C PRO A 82 -1.98 13.86 19.93
N SER A 83 -2.71 13.19 19.04
CA SER A 83 -4.16 13.06 19.04
C SER A 83 -4.58 11.70 18.49
N PRO A 84 -5.78 11.20 18.85
CA PRO A 84 -6.35 10.01 18.22
C PRO A 84 -6.38 10.14 16.70
N ILE A 85 -6.13 9.05 15.98
CA ILE A 85 -6.17 9.06 14.52
C ILE A 85 -7.63 9.13 14.06
N ASN A 86 -8.00 10.20 13.35
CA ASN A 86 -9.32 10.29 12.73
C ASN A 86 -9.37 9.45 11.46
N VAL A 87 -9.91 8.24 11.55
CA VAL A 87 -9.92 7.29 10.42
C VAL A 87 -10.80 7.76 9.26
N ILE A 88 -11.85 8.56 9.55
CA ILE A 88 -12.70 9.15 8.51
C ILE A 88 -11.88 10.04 7.58
N GLU A 89 -10.90 10.77 8.12
CA GLU A 89 -10.06 11.64 7.31
C GLU A 89 -9.12 10.87 6.39
N ILE A 90 -8.77 9.63 6.72
CA ILE A 90 -7.80 8.83 5.95
C ILE A 90 -8.43 7.61 5.27
N SER A 91 -9.76 7.56 5.18
CA SER A 91 -10.47 6.47 4.53
C SER A 91 -10.03 6.30 3.06
N ASP A 92 -9.71 7.41 2.39
CA ASP A 92 -9.20 7.43 1.02
C ASP A 92 -7.88 6.64 0.87
N LEU A 93 -6.98 6.76 1.85
CA LEU A 93 -5.71 6.04 1.86
C LEU A 93 -5.88 4.55 2.18
N ILE A 94 -6.80 4.23 3.10
CA ILE A 94 -7.12 2.86 3.48
C ILE A 94 -7.75 2.13 2.29
N ASP A 95 -8.77 2.74 1.67
CA ASP A 95 -9.45 2.19 0.50
C ASP A 95 -8.47 2.02 -0.67
N PHE A 96 -7.58 2.99 -0.88
CA PHE A 96 -6.54 2.88 -1.90
C PHE A 96 -5.66 1.65 -1.69
N LEU A 97 -5.19 1.39 -0.47
CA LEU A 97 -4.35 0.21 -0.18
C LEU A 97 -5.13 -1.09 -0.34
N HIS A 98 -6.39 -1.14 0.06
CA HIS A 98 -7.25 -2.30 -0.21
C HIS A 98 -7.34 -2.56 -1.71
N HIS A 99 -7.70 -1.55 -2.50
CA HIS A 99 -7.79 -1.69 -3.95
C HIS A 99 -6.45 -2.12 -4.56
N ALA A 100 -5.35 -1.47 -4.14
CA ALA A 100 -4.01 -1.79 -4.62
C ALA A 100 -3.66 -3.27 -4.39
N VAL A 101 -3.91 -3.81 -3.19
CA VAL A 101 -3.64 -5.21 -2.86
C VAL A 101 -4.49 -6.19 -3.68
N MET A 102 -5.70 -5.76 -4.08
CA MET A 102 -6.64 -6.58 -4.84
C MET A 102 -6.44 -6.53 -6.37
N LEU A 103 -5.56 -5.65 -6.87
CA LEU A 103 -5.33 -5.48 -8.31
C LEU A 103 -4.87 -6.76 -9.02
N ASP A 104 -4.21 -7.67 -8.30
CA ASP A 104 -3.76 -8.96 -8.84
C ASP A 104 -4.89 -10.01 -8.86
N GLY A 105 -5.95 -9.74 -9.63
CA GLY A 105 -7.01 -10.73 -9.91
C GLY A 105 -8.01 -10.97 -8.77
N GLY A 106 -8.23 -9.99 -7.89
CA GLY A 106 -9.31 -10.03 -6.89
C GLY A 106 -9.08 -10.98 -5.71
N LYS A 107 -7.95 -11.69 -5.67
CA LYS A 107 -7.55 -12.50 -4.52
C LYS A 107 -6.05 -12.31 -4.25
N PRO A 108 -5.67 -11.70 -3.11
CA PRO A 108 -4.26 -11.45 -2.82
C PRO A 108 -3.47 -12.76 -2.72
N ARG A 109 -2.30 -12.78 -3.35
CA ARG A 109 -1.37 -13.90 -3.25
C ARG A 109 -0.87 -14.07 -1.81
N PRO A 110 -0.49 -15.29 -1.37
CA PRO A 110 0.01 -15.51 -0.01
C PRO A 110 1.21 -14.64 0.36
N GLU A 111 2.11 -14.37 -0.60
CA GLU A 111 3.26 -13.48 -0.41
C GLU A 111 2.84 -12.02 -0.13
N ILE A 112 1.77 -11.55 -0.78
CA ILE A 112 1.21 -10.21 -0.57
C ILE A 112 0.51 -10.15 0.79
N LEU A 113 -0.27 -11.18 1.16
CA LEU A 113 -0.87 -11.26 2.50
C LEU A 113 0.19 -11.26 3.61
N ASN A 114 1.31 -11.95 3.41
CA ASN A 114 2.42 -11.95 4.36
C ASN A 114 3.10 -10.58 4.46
N LEU A 115 3.29 -9.89 3.32
CA LEU A 115 3.77 -8.51 3.29
C LEU A 115 2.82 -7.58 4.05
N CYS A 116 1.51 -7.65 3.75
CA CYS A 116 0.49 -6.84 4.40
C CYS A 116 0.46 -7.11 5.91
N SER A 117 0.47 -8.38 6.35
CA SER A 117 0.51 -8.75 7.77
C SER A 117 1.64 -8.03 8.50
N LYS A 118 2.88 -8.18 8.00
CA LYS A 118 4.07 -7.56 8.60
C LYS A 118 4.05 -6.04 8.56
N ALA A 119 3.42 -5.46 7.55
CA ALA A 119 3.36 -4.02 7.38
C ALA A 119 2.29 -3.39 8.28
N VAL A 120 1.15 -4.06 8.43
CA VAL A 120 0.05 -3.67 9.34
C VAL A 120 0.53 -3.69 10.79
N ASP A 121 1.35 -4.67 11.18
CA ASP A 121 1.94 -4.73 12.52
C ASP A 121 2.76 -3.48 12.87
N ARG A 122 3.29 -2.75 11.87
CA ARG A 122 4.06 -1.51 12.08
C ARG A 122 3.18 -0.27 12.21
N LEU A 123 1.90 -0.36 11.84
CA LEU A 123 0.95 0.73 12.00
C LEU A 123 0.52 0.87 13.46
N HIS A 124 0.08 2.06 13.81
CA HIS A 124 -0.59 2.34 15.08
C HIS A 124 -1.77 1.38 15.28
N SER A 125 -2.00 0.97 16.53
CA SER A 125 -3.05 -0.01 16.89
C SER A 125 -4.43 0.37 16.36
N ASP A 126 -4.74 1.67 16.33
CA ASP A 126 -6.03 2.19 15.85
C ASP A 126 -6.26 1.90 14.36
N LEU A 127 -5.21 1.71 13.57
CA LEU A 127 -5.32 1.45 12.13
C LEU A 127 -5.32 -0.03 11.77
N GLN A 128 -4.79 -0.88 12.64
CA GLN A 128 -4.69 -2.32 12.38
C GLN A 128 -6.04 -3.00 12.10
N PRO A 129 -7.15 -2.67 12.79
CA PRO A 129 -8.46 -3.25 12.51
C PRO A 129 -8.92 -3.09 11.07
N TYR A 130 -8.57 -1.96 10.43
CA TYR A 130 -8.99 -1.64 9.06
C TYR A 130 -8.32 -2.54 8.02
N PHE A 131 -7.17 -3.11 8.34
CA PHE A 131 -6.42 -4.01 7.46
C PHE A 131 -6.41 -5.47 7.96
N ARG A 132 -7.18 -5.81 9.00
CA ARG A 132 -7.17 -7.14 9.65
C ARG A 132 -7.39 -8.29 8.66
N HIS A 133 -8.17 -8.05 7.61
CA HIS A 133 -8.49 -9.03 6.59
C HIS A 133 -7.36 -9.23 5.56
N LEU A 134 -6.35 -8.35 5.51
CA LEU A 134 -5.13 -8.51 4.71
C LEU A 134 -4.04 -9.26 5.50
N SER A 135 -4.43 -10.37 6.12
CA SER A 135 -3.57 -11.17 6.98
C SER A 135 -3.36 -12.57 6.42
N THR A 136 -2.29 -13.24 6.86
CA THR A 136 -2.08 -14.69 6.67
C THR A 136 -2.82 -15.54 7.69
N ASP A 137 -3.37 -14.93 8.74
CA ASP A 137 -4.15 -15.60 9.78
C ASP A 137 -5.56 -15.93 9.27
N SER A 138 -5.86 -17.23 9.14
CA SER A 138 -7.16 -17.71 8.67
C SER A 138 -8.32 -17.40 9.60
N SER A 139 -8.08 -17.08 10.88
CA SER A 139 -9.14 -16.65 11.79
C SER A 139 -9.48 -15.16 11.65
N LYS A 140 -8.68 -14.39 10.90
CA LYS A 140 -8.81 -12.93 10.74
C LYS A 140 -8.99 -12.50 9.29
N SER A 141 -8.53 -13.32 8.34
CA SER A 141 -8.56 -13.04 6.92
C SER A 141 -9.39 -14.06 6.16
N ILE A 142 -10.43 -13.55 5.48
CA ILE A 142 -11.19 -14.32 4.50
C ILE A 142 -10.30 -14.79 3.33
N TYR A 143 -9.22 -14.07 3.02
CA TYR A 143 -8.30 -14.43 1.94
C TYR A 143 -7.37 -15.56 2.35
N ALA A 144 -6.86 -15.56 3.59
CA ALA A 144 -6.03 -16.66 4.10
C ALA A 144 -6.77 -18.01 4.07
N ALA A 145 -8.06 -18.01 4.43
CA ALA A 145 -8.90 -19.22 4.39
C ALA A 145 -9.05 -19.83 2.99
N THR A 146 -8.80 -19.04 1.94
CA THR A 146 -8.89 -19.54 0.55
C THR A 146 -7.57 -20.13 0.04
N HIS A 147 -6.51 -20.17 0.86
CA HIS A 147 -5.19 -20.67 0.48
C HIS A 147 -4.84 -21.96 1.26
N PRO A 148 -4.86 -23.15 0.61
CA PRO A 148 -4.64 -24.43 1.29
C PRO A 148 -3.31 -24.51 2.04
N LYS A 149 -2.25 -23.89 1.51
CA LYS A 149 -0.92 -23.86 2.13
C LYS A 149 -0.85 -23.05 3.41
N LEU A 150 -1.74 -22.08 3.61
CA LEU A 150 -1.82 -21.29 4.85
C LEU A 150 -2.65 -22.01 5.92
N LEU A 151 -3.63 -22.82 5.51
CA LEU A 151 -4.45 -23.65 6.41
C LEU A 151 -3.68 -24.82 7.03
N GLN A 152 -2.58 -25.24 6.40
CA GLN A 152 -1.78 -26.40 6.85
C GLN A 152 -0.76 -26.07 7.94
N LYS A 153 -0.62 -24.82 8.38
CA LYS A 153 0.34 -24.47 9.43
C LYS A 153 -0.24 -24.87 10.79
N PRO A 154 0.26 -25.93 11.47
CA PRO A 154 -0.24 -26.30 12.79
C PRO A 154 0.31 -25.33 13.85
N ALA A 155 -0.38 -25.29 14.99
CA ALA A 155 -0.01 -24.57 16.20
C ALA A 155 1.37 -24.96 16.75
#